data_AF-A0A9D2TYH2-F1
#
_entry.id   AF-A0A9D2TYH2-F1
#
_cell.length_a   1.000
_cell.length_b   1.000
_cell.length_c   1.000
_cell.angle_alpha   90.00
_cell.angle_beta   90.00
_cell.angle_gamma   90.00
#
_symmetry.space_group_name_H-M   'P 1'
#
loop_
_entity.id
_entity.type
_entity.pdbx_description
1 polymer ?
#
loop_
_entity_poly.entity_id
_entity_poly.type
_entity_poly.pdbx_seq_one_letter_code
_entity_poly.pdbx_strand_id
1 'polypeptide(L)'
;TWKSLGWNSIIYIASIAGIDSELYDAAHVDGANRMQTIRHIIIPGLYTTFFVQLLLAISNMLSNGFEQYFVFYNPLTADKIEVLDYYVYKIGVLTNDYPQSIALGMGKTVISVILLFSANWLSKKVRGESIV
;
A
#
# COMPACT_ATOMS: atom_id res chain seq x y z
N THR A 1 9.32 0.42 -0.28
CA THR A 1 10.72 0.08 -0.65
C THR A 1 11.66 0.73 0.34
N TRP A 2 12.99 0.49 0.27
CA TRP A 2 13.98 1.09 1.18
C TRP A 2 13.72 2.59 1.46
N LYS A 3 13.43 3.38 0.42
CA LYS A 3 13.07 4.81 0.52
C LYS A 3 11.91 5.11 1.47
N SER A 4 10.88 4.26 1.49
CA SER A 4 9.64 4.49 2.25
C SER A 4 9.58 3.70 3.56
N LEU A 5 10.53 2.80 3.83
CA LEU A 5 10.51 1.94 5.01
C LEU A 5 10.53 2.74 6.31
N GLY A 6 11.36 3.80 6.37
CA GLY A 6 11.47 4.64 7.57
C GLY A 6 10.18 5.38 7.90
N TRP A 7 9.53 5.99 6.91
CA TRP A 7 8.26 6.68 7.13
C TRP A 7 7.15 5.70 7.55
N ASN A 8 7.04 4.58 6.85
CA ASN A 8 6.02 3.58 7.15
C ASN A 8 6.23 2.96 8.54
N SER A 9 7.48 2.72 8.96
CA SER A 9 7.76 2.14 10.28
C SER A 9 7.35 3.07 11.42
N ILE A 10 7.53 4.39 11.28
CA ILE A 10 7.09 5.36 12.30
C ILE A 10 5.60 5.22 12.59
N ILE A 11 4.77 5.09 11.56
CA ILE A 11 3.31 4.94 11.71
C ILE A 11 2.96 3.67 12.50
N TYR A 12 3.62 2.55 12.18
CA TYR A 12 3.39 1.29 12.89
C TYR A 12 3.91 1.34 14.33
N ILE A 13 5.08 1.92 14.57
CA ILE A 13 5.65 2.06 15.93
C ILE A 13 4.74 2.94 16.79
N ALA A 14 4.26 4.07 16.26
CA ALA A 14 3.32 4.94 16.95
C ALA A 14 2.01 4.22 17.28
N SER A 15 1.52 3.38 16.36
CA SER A 15 0.31 2.58 16.58
C SER A 15 0.51 1.51 17.66
N ILE A 16 1.67 0.83 17.68
CA ILE A 16 2.01 -0.14 18.74
C ILE A 16 2.10 0.55 20.10
N ALA A 17 2.69 1.74 20.16
CA ALA A 17 2.80 2.53 21.38
C ALA A 17 1.43 3.01 21.90
N GLY A 18 0.41 3.05 21.05
CA GLY A 18 -0.97 3.37 21.43
C GLY A 18 -1.79 2.18 21.92
N ILE A 19 -1.25 0.95 21.89
CA ILE A 19 -1.94 -0.24 22.43
C ILE A 19 -1.87 -0.20 23.96
N ASP A 20 -3.00 -0.47 24.61
CA ASP A 20 -3.13 -0.50 26.06
C ASP A 20 -2.08 -1.41 26.72
N SER A 21 -1.36 -0.88 27.71
CA SER A 21 -0.36 -1.61 28.48
C SER A 21 -0.95 -2.76 29.28
N GLU A 22 -2.20 -2.66 29.73
CA GLU A 22 -2.86 -3.70 30.53
C GLU A 22 -2.96 -5.03 29.77
N LEU A 23 -3.10 -4.99 28.44
CA LEU A 23 -3.12 -6.19 27.60
C LEU A 23 -1.78 -6.93 27.61
N TYR A 24 -0.66 -6.20 27.67
CA TYR A 24 0.67 -6.79 27.72
C TYR A 24 0.95 -7.41 29.09
N ASP A 25 0.57 -6.72 30.17
CA ASP A 25 0.75 -7.20 31.54
C ASP A 25 -0.10 -8.44 31.80
N ALA A 26 -1.36 -8.45 31.36
CA ALA A 26 -2.23 -9.62 31.45
C ALA A 26 -1.66 -10.83 30.71
N ALA A 27 -1.18 -10.65 29.47
CA ALA A 27 -0.55 -11.73 28.72
C ALA A 27 0.74 -12.23 29.37
N HIS A 28 1.48 -11.37 30.06
CA HIS A 28 2.66 -11.79 30.82
C HIS A 28 2.30 -12.64 32.04
N VAL A 29 1.23 -12.26 32.77
CA VAL A 29 0.69 -13.05 33.88
C VAL A 29 0.21 -14.43 33.41
N ASP A 30 -0.40 -14.51 32.23
CA ASP A 30 -0.84 -15.76 31.58
C ASP A 30 0.33 -16.58 30.98
N GLY A 31 1.59 -16.10 31.10
CA GLY A 31 2.78 -16.80 30.63
C GLY A 31 2.98 -16.78 29.11
N ALA A 32 2.40 -15.81 28.40
CA ALA A 32 2.56 -15.68 26.96
C ALA A 32 4.00 -15.29 26.58
N ASN A 33 4.59 -16.02 25.63
CA ASN A 33 5.87 -15.69 25.03
C ASN A 33 5.72 -14.52 24.03
N ARG A 34 6.82 -13.82 23.73
CA ARG A 34 6.85 -12.64 22.83
C ARG A 34 6.15 -12.88 21.49
N MET A 35 6.31 -14.05 20.88
CA MET A 35 5.67 -14.36 19.60
C MET A 35 4.14 -14.53 19.74
N GLN A 36 3.67 -15.02 20.89
CA GLN A 36 2.25 -15.12 21.19
C GLN A 36 1.64 -13.74 21.42
N THR A 37 2.33 -12.85 22.15
CA THR A 37 1.95 -11.45 22.33
C THR A 37 1.88 -10.72 20.99
N ILE A 38 2.86 -10.91 20.10
CA ILE A 38 2.83 -10.33 18.76
C ILE A 38 1.59 -10.79 18.00
N ARG A 39 1.31 -12.10 18.00
CA ARG A 39 0.24 -12.67 17.20
C ARG A 39 -1.16 -12.37 17.71
N HIS A 40 -1.36 -12.33 19.02
CA HIS A 40 -2.69 -12.24 19.63
C HIS A 40 -3.03 -10.84 20.19
N ILE A 41 -2.04 -9.98 20.43
CA ILE A 41 -2.26 -8.62 20.93
C ILE A 41 -1.86 -7.60 19.87
N ILE A 42 -0.60 -7.63 19.42
CA ILE A 42 -0.07 -6.58 18.52
C ILE A 42 -0.75 -6.64 17.15
N ILE A 43 -0.80 -7.81 16.50
CA ILE A 43 -1.40 -7.94 15.16
C ILE A 43 -2.89 -7.52 15.18
N PRO A 44 -3.73 -8.01 16.12
CA PRO A 44 -5.12 -7.56 16.20
C PRO A 44 -5.27 -6.07 16.55
N GLY A 45 -4.44 -5.56 17.46
CA GLY A 45 -4.43 -4.13 17.81
C GLY A 45 -4.04 -3.22 16.64
N LEU A 46 -3.29 -3.73 15.67
CA LEU A 46 -2.86 -2.99 14.47
C LEU A 46 -3.81 -3.09 13.28
N TYR A 47 -4.91 -3.85 13.33
CA TYR A 47 -5.80 -3.99 12.17
C TYR A 47 -6.30 -2.66 11.63
N THR A 48 -6.68 -1.73 12.52
CA THR A 48 -7.13 -0.39 12.15
C THR A 48 -6.08 0.36 11.34
N THR A 49 -4.86 0.47 11.87
CA THR A 49 -3.76 1.14 11.18
C THR A 49 -3.40 0.44 9.87
N PHE A 50 -3.33 -0.90 9.88
CA PHE A 50 -2.97 -1.68 8.71
C PHE A 50 -3.93 -1.45 7.55
N PHE A 51 -5.25 -1.48 7.78
CA PHE A 51 -6.23 -1.26 6.70
C PHE A 51 -6.22 0.17 6.18
N VAL A 52 -6.02 1.17 7.03
CA VAL A 52 -5.84 2.56 6.58
C VAL A 52 -4.60 2.68 5.70
N GLN A 53 -3.46 2.13 6.15
CA GLN A 53 -2.23 2.12 5.37
C GLN A 53 -2.37 1.32 4.07
N LEU A 54 -3.14 0.22 4.06
CA LEU A 54 -3.41 -0.58 2.87
C LEU A 54 -4.19 0.23 1.83
N LEU A 55 -5.25 0.94 2.23
CA LEU A 55 -6.04 1.78 1.32
C LEU A 55 -5.19 2.90 0.70
N LEU A 56 -4.38 3.57 1.53
CA LEU A 56 -3.43 4.58 1.05
C LEU A 56 -2.36 3.96 0.13
N ALA A 57 -1.88 2.77 0.44
CA ALA A 57 -0.89 2.07 -0.37
C ALA A 57 -1.46 1.65 -1.73
N ILE A 58 -2.71 1.18 -1.80
CA ILE A 58 -3.39 0.86 -3.06
C ILE A 58 -3.49 2.11 -3.93
N SER A 59 -3.93 3.23 -3.34
CA SER A 59 -3.99 4.52 -4.05
C SER A 59 -2.63 4.91 -4.63
N ASN A 60 -1.55 4.74 -3.86
CA ASN A 60 -0.20 5.09 -4.29
C ASN A 60 0.40 4.08 -5.27
N MET A 61 0.12 2.78 -5.13
CA MET A 61 0.66 1.71 -5.98
C MET A 61 0.37 1.96 -7.46
N LEU A 62 -0.79 2.54 -7.72
CA LEU A 62 -1.22 2.87 -9.06
C LEU A 62 -0.32 3.94 -9.67
N SER A 63 0.10 4.98 -8.95
CA SER A 63 1.02 6.00 -9.47
C SER A 63 2.50 5.70 -9.20
N ASN A 64 2.83 4.54 -8.61
CA ASN A 64 4.14 4.36 -8.02
C ASN A 64 5.20 3.96 -9.04
N GLY A 65 6.36 4.59 -8.91
CA GLY A 65 7.57 4.18 -9.60
C GLY A 65 7.81 4.85 -10.95
N PHE A 66 6.83 5.58 -11.53
CA PHE A 66 7.04 6.27 -12.82
C PHE A 66 8.35 7.07 -12.83
N GLU A 67 8.56 7.93 -11.83
CA GLU A 67 9.77 8.76 -11.71
C GLU A 67 11.04 7.91 -11.69
N GLN A 68 11.03 6.80 -10.95
CA GLN A 68 12.19 5.92 -10.85
C GLN A 68 12.47 5.23 -12.19
N TYR A 69 11.45 4.67 -12.83
CA TYR A 69 11.58 4.01 -14.13
C TYR A 69 12.00 5.01 -15.22
N PHE A 70 11.45 6.22 -15.18
CA PHE A 70 11.79 7.31 -16.10
C PHE A 70 13.25 7.73 -15.97
N VAL A 71 13.76 7.93 -14.74
CA VAL A 71 15.15 8.35 -14.50
C VAL A 71 16.15 7.26 -14.88
N PHE A 72 15.84 5.99 -14.64
CA PHE A 72 16.72 4.87 -14.98
C PHE A 72 16.54 4.34 -16.42
N TYR A 73 15.65 4.95 -17.20
CA TYR A 73 15.38 4.55 -18.57
C TYR A 73 16.60 4.78 -19.48
N ASN A 74 17.05 3.73 -20.16
CA ASN A 74 18.00 3.83 -21.26
C ASN A 74 17.79 2.68 -22.27
N PRO A 75 18.34 2.78 -23.50
CA PRO A 75 18.12 1.77 -24.54
C PRO A 75 18.58 0.34 -24.17
N LEU A 76 19.51 0.20 -23.22
CA LEU A 76 20.01 -1.11 -22.77
C LEU A 76 19.12 -1.73 -21.68
N THR A 77 18.25 -0.95 -21.05
CA THR A 77 17.37 -1.40 -19.96
C THR A 77 15.88 -1.35 -20.33
N ALA A 78 15.54 -0.70 -21.45
CA ALA A 78 14.17 -0.43 -21.88
C ALA A 78 13.27 -1.68 -21.90
N ASP A 79 13.80 -2.82 -22.34
CA ASP A 79 13.11 -4.11 -22.40
C ASP A 79 12.70 -4.68 -21.04
N LYS A 80 13.39 -4.27 -19.96
CA LYS A 80 13.22 -4.84 -18.61
C LYS A 80 12.52 -3.90 -17.63
N ILE A 81 12.55 -2.60 -17.88
CA ILE A 81 12.07 -1.60 -16.91
C ILE A 81 10.89 -0.78 -17.42
N GLU A 82 10.43 -1.03 -18.65
CA GLU A 82 9.21 -0.42 -19.17
C GLU A 82 7.98 -0.96 -18.41
N VAL A 83 7.32 -0.04 -17.70
CA VAL A 83 6.06 -0.30 -16.98
C VAL A 83 4.92 0.47 -17.64
N LEU A 84 3.68 0.08 -17.31
CA LEU A 84 2.46 0.68 -17.88
C LEU A 84 2.48 2.23 -17.82
N ASP A 85 2.91 2.81 -16.71
CA ASP A 85 2.94 4.27 -16.53
C ASP A 85 3.96 4.97 -17.44
N TYR A 86 5.11 4.34 -17.64
CA TYR A 86 6.10 4.83 -18.58
C TYR A 86 5.58 4.72 -20.03
N TYR A 87 4.92 3.61 -20.36
CA TYR A 87 4.35 3.40 -21.69
C TYR A 87 3.24 4.41 -22.02
N VAL A 88 2.34 4.68 -21.06
CA VAL A 88 1.29 5.71 -21.19
C VAL A 88 1.91 7.09 -21.42
N TYR A 89 3.00 7.42 -20.71
CA TYR A 89 3.78 8.63 -20.93
C TYR A 89 4.43 8.67 -22.32
N LYS A 90 5.06 7.59 -22.76
CA LYS A 90 5.74 7.50 -24.07
C LYS A 90 4.77 7.74 -25.22
N ILE A 91 3.59 7.12 -25.18
CA ILE A 91 2.59 7.28 -26.23
C ILE A 91 1.96 8.69 -26.19
N GLY A 92 1.59 9.17 -25.00
CA GLY A 92 0.91 10.46 -24.87
C GLY A 92 1.81 11.67 -25.11
N VAL A 93 3.04 11.64 -24.58
CA VAL A 93 3.94 12.82 -24.58
C VAL A 93 5.02 12.73 -25.66
N LEU A 94 5.67 11.56 -25.82
CA LEU A 94 6.75 11.43 -26.81
C LEU A 94 6.22 11.20 -28.23
N THR A 95 5.10 10.47 -28.36
CA THR A 95 4.51 10.11 -29.65
C THR A 95 3.31 11.00 -30.02
N ASN A 96 2.81 11.80 -29.07
CA ASN A 96 1.63 12.67 -29.20
C ASN A 96 0.30 11.95 -29.50
N ASP A 97 0.18 10.66 -29.18
CA ASP A 97 -1.08 9.92 -29.26
C ASP A 97 -1.84 10.03 -27.93
N TYR A 98 -2.48 11.19 -27.75
CA TYR A 98 -3.27 11.47 -26.56
C TYR A 98 -4.48 10.54 -26.39
N PRO A 99 -5.28 10.23 -27.45
CA PRO A 99 -6.45 9.36 -27.30
C PRO A 99 -6.09 7.98 -26.73
N GLN A 100 -5.03 7.35 -27.24
CA GLN A 100 -4.61 6.03 -26.76
C GLN A 100 -4.06 6.10 -25.32
N SER A 101 -3.27 7.13 -25.01
CA SER A 101 -2.73 7.35 -23.66
C SER A 101 -3.84 7.54 -22.62
N ILE A 102 -4.86 8.34 -22.94
CA ILE A 102 -6.02 8.58 -22.07
C ILE A 102 -6.81 7.28 -21.86
N ALA A 103 -7.08 6.51 -22.92
CA ALA A 103 -7.82 5.26 -22.81
C ALA A 103 -7.14 4.24 -21.87
N LEU A 104 -5.82 4.10 -21.98
CA LEU A 104 -5.04 3.24 -21.09
C LEU A 104 -5.05 3.77 -19.64
N GLY A 105 -4.93 5.08 -19.44
CA GLY A 105 -5.04 5.71 -18.13
C GLY A 105 -6.42 5.51 -17.48
N MET A 106 -7.50 5.58 -18.26
CA MET A 106 -8.86 5.30 -17.77
C MET A 106 -9.02 3.83 -17.38
N GLY A 107 -8.51 2.89 -18.19
CA GLY A 107 -8.52 1.46 -17.87
C GLY A 107 -7.80 1.15 -16.55
N LYS A 108 -6.65 1.79 -16.33
CA LYS A 108 -5.93 1.71 -15.05
C LYS A 108 -6.79 2.20 -13.89
N THR A 109 -7.45 3.35 -14.02
CA THR A 109 -8.36 3.89 -12.99
C THR A 109 -9.51 2.94 -12.64
N VAL A 110 -10.07 2.22 -13.62
CA VAL A 110 -11.11 1.21 -13.33
C VAL A 110 -10.56 0.10 -12.44
N ILE A 111 -9.37 -0.42 -12.74
CA ILE A 111 -8.71 -1.45 -11.93
C ILE A 111 -8.42 -0.91 -10.51
N SER A 112 -7.99 0.34 -10.40
CA SER A 112 -7.78 1.04 -9.13
C SER A 112 -9.00 1.03 -8.24
N VAL A 113 -10.14 1.40 -8.82
CA VAL A 113 -11.41 1.53 -8.10
C VAL A 113 -11.86 0.15 -7.60
N ILE A 114 -11.74 -0.88 -8.43
CA ILE A 114 -12.05 -2.27 -8.04
C ILE A 114 -11.17 -2.70 -6.86
N LEU A 115 -9.85 -2.46 -6.93
CA LEU A 115 -8.93 -2.78 -5.84
C LEU A 115 -9.28 -2.05 -4.55
N LEU A 116 -9.59 -0.75 -4.63
CA LEU A 116 -9.95 0.06 -3.47
C LEU A 116 -11.22 -0.46 -2.80
N PHE A 117 -12.29 -0.72 -3.57
CA PHE A 117 -13.53 -1.27 -3.02
C PHE A 117 -13.34 -2.67 -2.44
N SER A 118 -12.52 -3.51 -3.06
CA SER A 118 -12.22 -4.85 -2.53
C SER A 118 -11.48 -4.79 -1.19
N ALA A 119 -10.52 -3.87 -1.04
CA ALA A 119 -9.80 -3.65 0.21
C ALA A 119 -10.70 -3.04 1.30
N ASN A 120 -11.58 -2.09 0.95
CA ASN A 120 -12.57 -1.54 1.89
C ASN A 120 -13.55 -2.62 2.37
N TRP A 121 -14.01 -3.49 1.47
CA TRP A 121 -14.89 -4.60 1.82
C TRP A 121 -14.21 -5.60 2.77
N LEU A 122 -12.94 -5.95 2.52
CA LEU A 122 -12.15 -6.78 3.44
C LEU A 122 -11.97 -6.11 4.80
N SER A 123 -11.70 -4.80 4.82
CA SER A 123 -11.59 -4.03 6.06
C SER A 123 -12.88 -4.09 6.88
N LYS A 124 -14.03 -3.87 6.24
CA LYS A 124 -15.35 -3.96 6.86
C LYS A 124 -15.62 -5.34 7.46
N LYS A 125 -15.20 -6.41 6.78
CA LYS A 125 -15.40 -7.78 7.27
C LYS A 125 -14.53 -8.11 8.49
N VAL A 126 -13.32 -7.56 8.56
CA VAL A 126 -12.38 -7.84 9.67
C VAL A 126 -12.60 -6.92 10.87
N ARG A 127 -12.91 -5.64 10.65
CA ARG A 127 -13.10 -4.64 11.72
C ARG A 127 -14.55 -4.42 12.13
N GLY A 128 -15.52 -4.74 11.27
CA GLY A 128 -16.93 -4.38 11.47
C GLY A 128 -17.30 -2.96 11.02
N GLU A 129 -16.32 -2.09 10.78
CA GLU A 129 -16.53 -0.69 10.33
C GLU A 129 -15.94 -0.46 8.94
N SER A 130 -16.60 0.35 8.11
CA SER A 130 -16.08 0.80 6.82
C SER A 130 -15.35 2.14 6.96
N ILE A 131 -14.29 2.31 6.18
CA ILE A 131 -13.53 3.58 6.10
C ILE A 131 -14.11 4.47 4.99
N VAL A 132 -14.58 3.84 3.91
CA VAL A 132 -15.31 4.45 2.79
C VAL A 132 -16.76 3.99 2.82
#